data_AF-A0AAD9GNG7-F1
#
_entry.id   AF-A0AAD9GNG7-F1
#
_cell.length_a   1.000
_cell.length_b   1.000
_cell.length_c   1.000
_cell.angle_alpha   90.00
_cell.angle_beta   90.00
_cell.angle_gamma   90.00
#
_symmetry.space_group_name_H-M   'P 1'
#
loop_
_entity.id
_entity.type
_entity.pdbx_description
1 polymer ?
#
loop_
_entity_poly.entity_id
_entity_poly.type
_entity_poly.pdbx_seq_one_letter_code
_entity_poly.pdbx_strand_id
1 'polypeptide(L)'
;MTAANTKLQAKAKIIACSYCGEAPCEWVQYRNEIMVSRLRMVARGYKRLTARRVKAALSQLYYYKRNGRLSKPSLIYLPHCVENGIRHLNGTVSRVCTSPSPDASAQTASSAERTPSELDVRASR
;
A
#
# COMPACT_ATOMS: atom_id res chain seq x y z
N MET A 1 17.04 50.04 -23.35
CA MET A 1 17.67 49.16 -22.35
C MET A 1 16.62 48.19 -21.84
N THR A 2 16.68 46.96 -22.35
CA THR A 2 15.72 45.86 -22.19
C THR A 2 16.10 45.02 -20.98
N ALA A 3 15.20 44.86 -20.01
CA ALA A 3 15.36 43.88 -18.93
C ALA A 3 14.18 42.91 -18.96
N ALA A 4 14.48 41.70 -19.46
CA ALA A 4 13.61 40.55 -19.48
C ALA A 4 13.23 40.12 -18.06
N ASN A 5 11.93 40.06 -17.77
CA ASN A 5 11.40 39.39 -16.58
C ASN A 5 10.74 38.08 -16.99
N THR A 6 11.57 37.14 -17.46
CA THR A 6 11.20 35.75 -17.71
C THR A 6 11.68 34.92 -16.53
N LYS A 7 10.93 34.89 -15.42
CA LYS A 7 11.23 33.96 -14.32
C LYS A 7 10.07 33.81 -13.36
N LEU A 8 9.15 32.90 -13.69
CA LEU A 8 8.49 32.01 -12.73
C LEU A 8 7.57 31.03 -13.48
N GLN A 9 8.11 30.33 -14.48
CA GLN A 9 7.58 29.00 -14.75
C GLN A 9 8.11 28.10 -13.63
N ALA A 10 7.35 28.03 -12.53
CA ALA A 10 7.34 26.88 -11.66
C ALA A 10 6.95 25.70 -12.56
N LYS A 11 7.97 25.09 -13.18
CA LYS A 11 7.85 23.87 -13.96
C LYS A 11 7.48 22.81 -12.94
N ALA A 12 6.20 22.74 -12.59
CA ALA A 12 5.61 21.60 -11.93
C ALA A 12 6.13 20.44 -12.77
N LYS A 13 7.05 19.66 -12.20
CA LYS A 13 7.62 18.50 -12.86
C LYS A 13 6.42 17.61 -13.09
N ILE A 14 5.80 17.74 -14.28
CA ILE A 14 4.70 16.91 -14.70
C ILE A 14 5.35 15.55 -14.65
N ILE A 15 4.98 14.76 -13.64
CA ILE A 15 5.43 13.39 -13.54
C ILE A 15 4.74 12.72 -14.72
N ALA A 16 5.42 12.75 -15.86
CA ALA A 16 4.95 12.20 -17.09
C ALA A 16 4.68 10.74 -16.79
N CYS A 17 3.42 10.38 -16.95
CA CYS A 17 2.92 9.09 -16.59
C CYS A 17 3.34 8.15 -17.71
N SER A 18 4.21 7.18 -17.41
CA SER A 18 4.77 6.23 -18.38
C SER A 18 3.71 5.44 -19.17
N TYR A 19 2.45 5.48 -18.73
CA TYR A 19 1.33 4.79 -19.35
C TYR A 19 0.41 5.70 -20.18
N CYS A 20 0.49 7.02 -20.04
CA CYS A 20 -0.45 7.96 -20.68
C CYS A 20 0.17 8.78 -21.82
N GLY A 21 1.48 8.70 -22.05
CA GLY A 21 2.16 9.58 -22.99
C GLY A 21 1.95 11.05 -22.60
N GLU A 22 1.47 11.86 -23.54
CA GLU A 22 1.17 13.29 -23.34
C GLU A 22 -0.23 13.57 -22.78
N ALA A 23 -1.10 12.56 -22.66
CA ALA A 23 -2.43 12.75 -22.12
C ALA A 23 -2.39 13.09 -20.61
N PRO A 24 -3.34 13.90 -20.10
CA PRO A 24 -3.44 14.20 -18.68
C PRO A 24 -3.62 12.90 -17.90
N CYS A 25 -2.61 12.53 -17.12
CA CYS A 25 -2.63 11.25 -16.42
C CYS A 25 -3.39 11.35 -15.11
N GLU A 26 -4.55 10.69 -15.07
CA GLU A 26 -5.40 10.62 -13.87
C GLU A 26 -4.65 10.04 -12.66
N TRP A 27 -3.69 9.13 -12.88
CA TRP A 27 -2.85 8.64 -11.79
C TRP A 27 -2.07 9.78 -11.11
N VAL A 28 -1.53 10.74 -11.87
CA VAL A 28 -0.78 11.88 -11.29
C VAL A 28 -1.67 12.73 -10.39
N GLN A 29 -2.95 12.86 -10.76
CA GLN A 29 -3.93 13.64 -10.00
C GLN A 29 -4.30 12.95 -8.68
N TYR A 30 -4.55 11.64 -8.69
CA TYR A 30 -5.08 10.92 -7.52
C TYR A 30 -4.02 10.13 -6.72
N ARG A 31 -2.79 9.99 -7.23
CA ARG A 31 -1.77 9.10 -6.62
C ARG A 31 -1.51 9.39 -5.15
N ASN A 32 -1.42 10.65 -4.75
CA ASN A 32 -1.00 11.00 -3.39
C ASN A 32 -2.06 10.54 -2.38
N GLU A 33 -3.33 10.72 -2.69
CA GLU A 33 -4.44 10.30 -1.83
C GLU A 33 -4.56 8.76 -1.76
N ILE A 34 -4.34 8.09 -2.90
CA ILE A 34 -4.32 6.64 -3.01
C ILE A 34 -3.16 6.06 -2.18
N MET A 35 -1.95 6.64 -2.30
CA MET A 35 -0.78 6.23 -1.50
C MET A 35 -1.00 6.42 0.00
N VAL A 36 -1.46 7.59 0.43
CA VAL A 36 -1.72 7.88 1.85
C VAL A 36 -2.79 6.94 2.41
N SER A 37 -3.82 6.65 1.64
CA SER A 37 -4.87 5.71 2.06
C SER A 37 -4.35 4.28 2.16
N ARG A 38 -3.46 3.85 1.26
CA ARG A 38 -2.78 2.56 1.37
C ARG A 38 -1.89 2.47 2.62
N LEU A 39 -1.10 3.51 2.89
CA LEU A 39 -0.24 3.55 4.08
C LEU A 39 -1.08 3.47 5.36
N ARG A 40 -2.20 4.20 5.44
CA ARG A 40 -3.14 4.10 6.58
C ARG A 40 -3.72 2.70 6.74
N MET A 41 -4.07 2.03 5.63
CA MET A 41 -4.54 0.64 5.66
C MET A 41 -3.49 -0.33 6.20
N VAL A 42 -2.20 -0.10 5.93
CA VAL A 42 -1.12 -0.93 6.47
C VAL A 42 -0.87 -0.61 7.94
N ALA A 43 -0.74 0.68 8.28
CA ALA A 43 -0.41 1.15 9.63
C ALA A 43 -1.44 0.75 10.68
N ARG A 44 -2.72 0.65 10.30
CA ARG A 44 -3.81 0.22 11.19
C ARG A 44 -3.77 -1.28 11.55
N GLY A 45 -2.75 -2.02 11.12
CA GLY A 45 -2.59 -3.42 11.50
C GLY A 45 -3.72 -4.29 10.95
N TYR A 46 -4.23 -4.00 9.75
CA TYR A 46 -5.11 -4.93 9.04
C TYR A 46 -4.27 -6.15 8.64
N LYS A 47 -4.09 -7.08 9.60
CA LYS A 47 -3.05 -8.12 9.64
C LYS A 47 -2.94 -9.00 8.39
N ARG A 48 -3.94 -9.01 7.48
CA ARG A 48 -3.91 -9.72 6.19
C ARG A 48 -4.78 -9.04 5.14
N LEU A 49 -4.47 -7.80 4.77
CA LEU A 49 -5.07 -7.20 3.58
C LEU A 49 -4.56 -7.90 2.32
N THR A 50 -5.39 -8.77 1.75
CA THR A 50 -5.07 -9.41 0.47
C THR A 50 -4.97 -8.36 -0.63
N ALA A 51 -4.13 -8.62 -1.63
CA ALA A 51 -3.99 -7.76 -2.80
C ALA A 51 -5.34 -7.38 -3.43
N ARG A 52 -6.29 -8.32 -3.43
CA ARG A 52 -7.66 -8.12 -3.94
C ARG A 52 -8.45 -7.11 -3.11
N ARG A 53 -8.39 -7.18 -1.78
CA ARG A 53 -9.08 -6.22 -0.88
C ARG A 53 -8.48 -4.83 -1.00
N VAL A 54 -7.15 -4.74 -1.07
CA VAL A 54 -6.44 -3.48 -1.29
C VAL A 54 -6.84 -2.86 -2.63
N LYS A 55 -6.81 -3.64 -3.71
CA LYS A 55 -7.22 -3.18 -5.03
C LYS A 55 -8.64 -2.65 -4.97
N ALA A 56 -9.60 -3.41 -4.43
CA ALA A 56 -10.99 -2.98 -4.32
C ALA A 56 -11.16 -1.66 -3.55
N ALA A 57 -10.50 -1.51 -2.40
CA ALA A 57 -10.56 -0.28 -1.59
C ALA A 57 -9.96 0.93 -2.31
N LEU A 58 -8.83 0.75 -2.99
CA LEU A 58 -8.18 1.84 -3.73
C LEU A 58 -8.95 2.19 -5.01
N SER A 59 -9.53 1.20 -5.71
CA SER A 59 -10.46 1.44 -6.83
C SER A 59 -11.67 2.25 -6.38
N GLN A 60 -12.23 1.92 -5.22
CA GLN A 60 -13.37 2.64 -4.63
C GLN A 60 -13.01 4.09 -4.33
N LEU A 61 -11.85 4.33 -3.71
CA LEU A 61 -11.38 5.67 -3.38
C LEU A 61 -11.21 6.52 -4.65
N TYR A 62 -10.55 5.97 -5.66
CA TYR A 62 -10.39 6.63 -6.95
C TYR A 62 -11.77 6.98 -7.56
N TYR A 63 -12.69 6.01 -7.60
CA TYR A 63 -14.01 6.22 -8.18
C TYR A 63 -14.81 7.28 -7.42
N TYR A 64 -14.72 7.28 -6.09
CA TYR A 64 -15.33 8.30 -5.24
C TYR A 64 -14.75 9.69 -5.49
N LYS A 65 -13.44 9.80 -5.62
CA LYS A 65 -12.77 11.08 -5.90
C LYS A 65 -13.12 11.64 -7.27
N ARG A 66 -13.30 10.76 -8.26
CA ARG A 66 -13.67 11.15 -9.63
C ARG A 66 -15.15 11.50 -9.76
N ASN A 67 -16.05 10.76 -9.10
CA ASN A 67 -17.50 10.84 -9.36
C ASN A 67 -18.34 11.31 -8.17
N GLY A 68 -17.73 11.53 -7.00
CA GLY A 68 -18.40 11.96 -5.77
C GLY A 68 -19.29 10.89 -5.11
N ARG A 69 -19.30 9.65 -5.61
CA ARG A 69 -20.19 8.57 -5.14
C ARG A 69 -19.47 7.23 -5.03
N LEU A 70 -20.03 6.33 -4.22
CA LEU A 70 -19.57 4.95 -4.10
C LEU A 70 -20.23 4.07 -5.16
N SER A 71 -19.50 3.08 -5.67
CA SER A 71 -20.01 2.05 -6.58
C SER A 71 -19.67 0.65 -6.09
N LYS A 72 -20.23 -0.38 -6.72
CA LYS A 72 -19.76 -1.76 -6.50
C LYS A 72 -18.38 -1.91 -7.14
N PRO A 73 -17.37 -2.50 -6.47
CA PRO A 73 -16.02 -2.63 -7.02
C PRO A 73 -15.94 -3.32 -8.39
N SER A 74 -16.86 -4.26 -8.68
CA SER A 74 -16.94 -4.97 -9.96
C SER A 74 -17.42 -4.08 -11.12
N LEU A 75 -18.01 -2.93 -10.84
CA LEU A 75 -18.53 -1.98 -11.83
C LEU A 75 -17.62 -0.76 -12.01
N ILE A 76 -16.49 -0.70 -11.30
CA ILE A 76 -15.56 0.43 -11.39
C ILE A 76 -14.63 0.22 -12.58
N TYR A 77 -14.81 1.05 -13.60
CA TYR A 77 -13.81 1.19 -14.66
C TYR A 77 -12.60 1.97 -14.15
N LEU A 78 -11.41 1.39 -14.31
CA LEU A 78 -10.14 2.04 -14.02
C LEU A 78 -9.40 2.31 -15.33
N PRO A 79 -8.97 3.56 -15.58
CA PRO A 79 -7.99 3.84 -16.61
C PRO A 79 -6.71 3.03 -16.38
N HIS A 80 -6.07 2.61 -17.47
CA HIS A 80 -4.91 1.71 -17.41
C HIS A 80 -3.77 2.25 -16.51
N CYS A 81 -3.53 3.56 -16.55
CA CYS A 81 -2.51 4.20 -15.71
C CYS A 81 -2.82 4.11 -14.21
N VAL A 82 -4.09 4.24 -13.83
CA VAL A 82 -4.54 4.14 -12.43
C VAL A 82 -4.47 2.69 -11.96
N GLU A 83 -4.92 1.75 -12.80
CA GLU A 83 -4.83 0.33 -12.48
C GLU A 83 -3.37 -0.12 -12.27
N ASN A 84 -2.47 0.27 -13.17
CA ASN A 84 -1.05 -0.03 -13.03
C ASN A 84 -0.44 0.64 -11.79
N GLY A 85 -0.77 1.90 -11.53
CA GLY A 85 -0.33 2.60 -10.33
C GLY A 85 -0.73 1.88 -9.03
N ILE A 86 -1.99 1.45 -8.92
CA ILE A 86 -2.51 0.68 -7.78
C ILE A 86 -1.78 -0.67 -7.66
N ARG A 87 -1.58 -1.38 -8.79
CA ARG A 87 -0.89 -2.67 -8.82
C ARG A 87 0.55 -2.56 -8.33
N HIS A 88 1.30 -1.58 -8.82
CA HIS A 88 2.69 -1.33 -8.41
C HIS A 88 2.79 -0.92 -6.94
N LEU A 89 1.88 -0.08 -6.46
CA LEU A 89 1.82 0.32 -5.06
C LEU A 89 1.64 -0.90 -4.16
N ASN A 90 0.73 -1.79 -4.51
CA ASN A 90 0.45 -2.98 -3.71
C ASN A 90 1.63 -3.99 -3.70
N GLY A 91 2.33 -4.12 -4.84
CA GLY A 91 3.56 -4.91 -4.90
C GLY A 91 4.69 -4.34 -4.04
N THR A 92 4.90 -3.02 -4.11
CA THR A 92 5.96 -2.32 -3.35
C THR A 92 5.74 -2.44 -1.85
N VAL A 93 4.53 -2.14 -1.38
CA VAL A 93 4.18 -2.24 0.04
C VAL A 93 4.27 -3.67 0.55
N SER A 94 3.83 -4.65 -0.22
CA SER A 94 3.95 -6.06 0.16
C SER A 94 5.41 -6.47 0.34
N ARG A 95 6.33 -6.05 -0.54
CA ARG A 95 7.76 -6.37 -0.40
C ARG A 95 8.36 -5.76 0.87
N VAL A 96 8.05 -4.51 1.17
CA VAL A 96 8.55 -3.81 2.36
C VAL A 96 8.04 -4.47 3.65
N CYS A 97 6.76 -4.85 3.70
CA CYS A 97 6.16 -5.48 4.88
C CYS A 97 6.56 -6.95 5.08
N THR A 98 6.98 -7.66 4.02
CA THR A 98 7.44 -9.06 4.09
C THR A 98 8.97 -9.17 4.26
N SER A 99 9.71 -8.06 4.18
CA SER A 99 11.12 -8.05 4.52
C SER A 99 11.28 -8.44 5.99
N PRO A 100 12.07 -9.48 6.34
CA PRO A 100 12.41 -9.74 7.73
C PRO A 100 13.09 -8.50 8.29
N SER A 101 12.52 -7.94 9.36
CA SER A 101 13.20 -6.91 10.13
C SER A 101 14.47 -7.53 10.74
N PRO A 102 15.66 -6.92 10.63
CA PRO A 102 16.89 -7.47 11.20
C PRO A 102 16.85 -7.63 12.73
N ASP A 103 15.87 -7.04 13.42
CA ASP A 103 15.70 -7.19 14.87
C ASP A 103 15.01 -8.49 15.31
N ALA A 104 14.44 -9.27 14.38
CA ALA A 104 13.78 -10.54 14.72
C ALA A 104 14.77 -11.68 15.06
N SER A 105 16.06 -11.50 14.76
CA SER A 105 17.10 -12.51 15.00
C SER A 105 17.65 -12.54 16.43
N ALA A 106 17.23 -11.61 17.31
CA ALA A 106 17.73 -11.53 18.68
C ALA A 106 16.89 -12.29 19.74
N GLN A 107 15.76 -12.91 19.37
CA GLN A 107 14.85 -13.55 20.35
C GLN A 107 14.86 -15.10 20.34
N THR A 108 15.73 -15.75 19.57
CA THR A 108 15.96 -17.20 19.65
C THR A 108 17.24 -17.50 20.41
N ALA A 109 17.30 -17.10 21.68
CA ALA A 109 18.28 -17.58 22.65
C ALA A 109 17.72 -17.48 24.08
N SER A 110 16.55 -18.07 24.33
CA SER A 110 16.08 -18.33 25.69
C SER A 110 15.07 -19.48 25.69
N SER A 111 15.52 -20.65 25.24
CA SER A 111 14.84 -21.93 25.49
C SER A 111 15.88 -23.02 25.58
N ALA A 112 16.44 -23.17 26.77
CA ALA A 112 17.02 -24.42 27.25
C ALA A 112 17.03 -24.35 28.78
N GLU A 113 16.80 -25.50 29.40
CA GLU A 113 16.80 -25.77 30.84
C GLU A 113 15.51 -25.44 31.61
N ARG A 114 14.58 -26.42 31.58
CA ARG A 114 14.13 -27.08 32.82
C ARG A 114 13.61 -28.50 32.54
N THR A 115 14.08 -29.39 33.40
CA THR A 115 14.03 -30.86 33.50
C THR A 115 12.61 -31.46 33.46
N PRO A 116 12.42 -32.70 32.95
CA PRO A 116 11.18 -33.43 33.10
C PRO A 116 11.10 -34.08 34.48
N SER A 117 10.06 -33.79 35.26
CA SER A 117 9.73 -34.56 36.47
C SER A 117 8.65 -35.58 36.14
N GLU A 118 9.07 -36.83 36.09
CA GLU A 118 8.24 -38.04 36.13
C GLU A 118 7.79 -38.25 37.59
N LEU A 119 6.48 -38.37 37.86
CA LEU A 119 5.97 -39.17 38.98
C LEU A 119 4.44 -39.40 38.87
N ASP A 120 4.16 -40.66 38.57
CA ASP A 120 2.94 -41.45 38.66
C ASP A 120 2.29 -41.37 40.05
N VAL A 121 0.97 -41.13 40.15
CA VAL A 121 0.10 -41.73 41.18
C VAL A 121 -1.32 -41.92 40.63
N ARG A 122 -1.65 -43.19 40.40
CA ARG A 122 -2.99 -43.78 40.30
C ARG A 122 -4.10 -43.10 41.13
N ALA A 123 -5.26 -42.92 40.52
CA ALA A 123 -6.54 -42.93 41.24
C ALA A 123 -7.60 -43.68 40.42
N SER A 124 -7.74 -44.98 40.70
CA SER A 124 -8.99 -45.71 40.51
C SER A 124 -9.65 -45.85 41.88
N ARG A 125 -10.83 -45.26 42.04
CA ARG A 125 -11.98 -45.83 42.75
C ARG A 125 -13.20 -44.97 42.51
#